data_AF-A0A929IP63-F1
#
_entry.id   AF-A0A929IP63-F1
#
_cell.length_a   1.000
_cell.length_b   1.000
_cell.length_c   1.000
_cell.angle_alpha   90.00
_cell.angle_beta   90.00
_cell.angle_gamma   90.00
#
_symmetry.space_group_name_H-M   'P 1'
#
loop_
_entity.id
_entity.type
_entity.pdbx_description
1 polymer ?
#
loop_
_entity_poly.entity_id
_entity_poly.type
_entity_poly.pdbx_seq_one_letter_code
_entity_poly.pdbx_strand_id
1 'polypeptide(L)'
;MIRRALIFLSILALPGPALADPCPDESGTEEACLAGSPWYDANRLTVHFESADGEADWLFELASGSEFRITLDENFGDEPVAGIIMVVGGGVMISQGLALELGGEADSLDAPSLVQQLTLKLLQHVFPRGRGQVQGVEDFRVRREHLNLTAATSRASAEFAAPWMVTGIVNNGNFDWVDFELDFEAPYVDYRAKFSGRWEQLPDPIVFPDTMIIEDWQVWPLVPQPDPPPFNPGWTARDMRIVTLGDLRRIMGGG
;
A
#
# COMPACT_ATOMS: atom_id res chain seq x y z
N MET A 1 30.21 6.48 3.50
CA MET A 1 29.26 7.45 2.95
C MET A 1 28.30 6.68 2.06
N ILE A 2 27.22 6.19 2.62
CA ILE A 2 26.22 5.38 1.91
C ILE A 2 25.24 6.36 1.27
N ARG A 3 25.20 6.38 -0.07
CA ARG A 3 24.14 7.06 -0.82
C ARG A 3 22.89 6.22 -0.64
N ARG A 4 22.02 6.60 0.29
CA ARG A 4 20.62 6.15 0.31
C ARG A 4 20.04 6.48 -1.06
N ALA A 5 19.44 5.52 -1.74
CA ALA A 5 18.53 5.83 -2.83
C ALA A 5 17.40 6.67 -2.20
N LEU A 6 17.43 7.98 -2.44
CA LEU A 6 16.35 8.85 -2.01
C LEU A 6 15.12 8.46 -2.81
N ILE A 7 14.17 7.81 -2.15
CA ILE A 7 12.75 8.04 -2.46
C ILE A 7 12.59 9.56 -2.36
N PHE A 8 12.47 10.23 -3.51
CA PHE A 8 12.24 11.66 -3.55
C PHE A 8 10.84 11.90 -3.02
N LEU A 9 10.76 12.23 -1.73
CA LEU A 9 9.54 12.72 -1.09
C LEU A 9 9.22 14.11 -1.67
N SER A 10 8.54 14.13 -2.82
CA SER A 10 8.02 15.37 -3.39
C SER A 10 6.68 15.65 -2.71
N ILE A 11 6.68 16.57 -1.76
CA ILE A 11 5.45 17.08 -1.13
C ILE A 11 4.73 17.94 -2.17
N LEU A 12 3.82 17.33 -2.92
CA LEU A 12 2.76 18.06 -3.62
C LEU A 12 1.56 18.13 -2.68
N ALA A 13 1.16 19.35 -2.31
CA ALA A 13 -0.08 19.58 -1.58
C ALA A 13 -1.27 19.15 -2.46
N LEU A 14 -1.79 17.95 -2.20
CA LEU A 14 -3.04 17.47 -2.77
C LEU A 14 -4.19 17.73 -1.78
N PRO A 15 -5.38 18.16 -2.26
CA PRO A 15 -6.54 18.30 -1.40
C PRO A 15 -7.23 16.95 -1.15
N GLY A 16 -7.30 16.52 0.11
CA GLY A 16 -8.29 15.54 0.60
C GLY A 16 -7.86 14.07 0.70
N PRO A 17 -8.63 13.24 1.44
CA PRO A 17 -8.30 11.84 1.69
C PRO A 17 -8.55 11.01 0.42
N ALA A 18 -7.48 10.59 -0.24
CA ALA A 18 -7.56 9.76 -1.42
C ALA A 18 -7.88 8.29 -1.06
N LEU A 19 -9.17 7.99 -0.90
CA LEU A 19 -9.69 6.83 -1.61
C LEU A 19 -9.71 7.24 -3.08
N ALA A 20 -8.99 6.49 -3.93
CA ALA A 20 -8.79 6.71 -5.37
C ALA A 20 -9.60 7.87 -5.99
N ASP A 21 -8.91 8.94 -6.41
CA ASP A 21 -9.53 10.05 -7.13
C ASP A 21 -10.38 9.52 -8.31
N PRO A 22 -11.59 10.07 -8.55
CA PRO A 22 -12.43 9.67 -9.68
C PRO A 22 -11.71 9.96 -11.00
N CYS A 23 -11.72 8.98 -11.91
CA CYS A 23 -11.05 9.10 -13.21
C CYS A 23 -11.53 10.34 -13.98
N PRO A 24 -10.63 11.12 -14.60
CA PRO A 24 -11.04 12.03 -15.66
C PRO A 24 -11.59 11.24 -16.85
N ASP A 25 -12.80 11.59 -17.29
CA ASP A 25 -13.43 11.02 -18.48
C ASP A 25 -12.51 11.17 -19.71
N GLU A 26 -12.29 10.05 -20.41
CA GLU A 26 -11.86 9.85 -21.81
C GLU A 26 -11.12 10.99 -22.54
N SER A 27 -10.18 11.67 -21.88
CA SER A 27 -9.40 12.76 -22.46
C SER A 27 -7.96 12.35 -22.75
N GLY A 28 -7.78 11.21 -23.41
CA GLY A 28 -6.58 10.88 -24.19
C GLY A 28 -5.24 10.82 -23.46
N THR A 29 -5.20 10.95 -22.14
CA THR A 29 -4.03 10.64 -21.32
C THR A 29 -4.09 9.17 -20.97
N GLU A 30 -3.18 8.35 -21.53
CA GLU A 30 -3.01 6.93 -21.23
C GLU A 30 -2.55 6.66 -19.78
N GLU A 31 -2.94 7.48 -18.81
CA GLU A 31 -2.77 7.13 -17.41
C GLU A 31 -3.72 5.98 -17.12
N ALA A 32 -3.19 4.80 -16.80
CA ALA A 32 -4.00 3.67 -16.37
C ALA A 32 -4.70 4.09 -15.07
N CYS A 33 -5.97 4.50 -15.20
CA CYS A 33 -6.73 4.98 -14.07
C CYS A 33 -6.85 3.87 -13.03
N LEU A 34 -6.54 4.24 -11.79
CA LEU A 34 -6.63 3.34 -10.63
C LEU A 34 -8.08 3.06 -10.24
N ALA A 35 -8.96 4.07 -10.35
CA ALA A 35 -10.35 3.93 -9.98
C ALA A 35 -11.07 2.98 -10.96
N GLY A 36 -11.55 1.86 -10.44
CA GLY A 36 -12.25 0.84 -11.22
C GLY A 36 -11.36 -0.23 -11.86
N SER A 37 -10.05 -0.27 -11.55
CA SER A 37 -9.21 -1.40 -11.92
C SER A 37 -9.67 -2.67 -11.19
N PRO A 38 -9.93 -3.80 -11.89
CA PRO A 38 -10.34 -5.04 -11.23
C PRO A 38 -9.27 -5.65 -10.30
N TRP A 39 -8.01 -5.17 -10.39
CA TRP A 39 -6.95 -5.57 -9.48
C TRP A 39 -7.12 -4.96 -8.07
N TYR A 40 -8.00 -3.97 -7.89
CA TYR A 40 -8.30 -3.41 -6.57
C TYR A 40 -9.45 -4.11 -5.85
N ASP A 41 -10.06 -5.12 -6.47
CA ASP A 41 -11.18 -5.87 -5.86
C ASP A 41 -10.71 -6.87 -4.78
N ALA A 42 -9.39 -7.13 -4.67
CA ALA A 42 -8.84 -8.03 -3.66
C ALA A 42 -9.29 -7.62 -2.25
N ASN A 43 -9.70 -8.62 -1.47
CA ASN A 43 -9.84 -8.45 -0.02
C ASN A 43 -8.62 -8.98 0.74
N ARG A 44 -7.70 -9.68 0.07
CA ARG A 44 -6.41 -10.07 0.63
C ARG A 44 -5.31 -10.02 -0.43
N LEU A 45 -4.16 -9.49 -0.04
CA LEU A 45 -2.98 -9.41 -0.88
C LEU A 45 -1.74 -9.72 -0.04
N THR A 46 -0.91 -10.65 -0.49
CA THR A 46 0.46 -10.80 0.03
C THR A 46 1.44 -10.21 -0.98
N VAL A 47 2.42 -9.47 -0.49
CA VAL A 47 3.53 -8.95 -1.28
C VAL A 47 4.83 -9.21 -0.54
N HIS A 48 5.66 -10.08 -1.11
CA HIS A 48 7.08 -10.13 -0.83
C HIS A 48 7.78 -9.16 -1.79
N PHE A 49 8.44 -8.15 -1.23
CA PHE A 49 9.14 -7.10 -1.93
C PHE A 49 10.64 -7.23 -1.69
N GLU A 50 11.43 -7.22 -2.76
CA GLU A 50 12.91 -7.28 -2.71
C GLU A 50 13.48 -6.09 -3.48
N SER A 51 14.46 -5.41 -2.90
CA SER A 51 15.21 -4.34 -3.57
C SER A 51 16.69 -4.38 -3.18
N ALA A 52 17.48 -3.46 -3.72
CA ALA A 52 18.88 -3.32 -3.31
C ALA A 52 19.05 -2.94 -1.82
N ASP A 53 18.03 -2.34 -1.21
CA ASP A 53 18.09 -1.83 0.17
C ASP A 53 17.60 -2.83 1.23
N GLY A 54 16.98 -3.94 0.81
CA GLY A 54 16.43 -4.96 1.71
C GLY A 54 15.19 -5.65 1.15
N GLU A 55 14.52 -6.40 2.02
CA GLU A 55 13.33 -7.18 1.71
C GLU A 55 12.21 -6.97 2.73
N ALA A 56 10.96 -7.20 2.32
CA ALA A 56 9.80 -7.15 3.20
C ALA A 56 8.70 -8.10 2.75
N ASP A 57 7.99 -8.66 3.72
CA ASP A 57 6.77 -9.44 3.56
C ASP A 57 5.59 -8.67 4.17
N TRP A 58 4.64 -8.32 3.32
CA TRP A 58 3.43 -7.60 3.70
C TRP A 58 2.18 -8.41 3.39
N LEU A 59 1.30 -8.53 4.38
CA LEU A 59 -0.05 -9.09 4.22
C LEU A 59 -1.07 -7.98 4.42
N PHE A 60 -1.78 -7.63 3.35
CA PHE A 60 -2.91 -6.71 3.36
C PHE A 60 -4.21 -7.48 3.47
N GLU A 61 -5.06 -7.08 4.40
CA GLU A 61 -6.40 -7.61 4.63
C GLU A 61 -7.39 -6.47 4.65
N LEU A 62 -8.25 -6.40 3.64
CA LEU A 62 -9.21 -5.32 3.45
C LEU A 62 -10.60 -5.80 3.91
N ALA A 63 -11.11 -5.16 4.95
CA ALA A 63 -12.47 -5.39 5.40
C ALA A 63 -13.47 -4.56 4.57
N SER A 64 -14.75 -4.86 4.70
CA SER A 64 -15.80 -4.02 4.12
C SER A 64 -15.76 -2.62 4.72
N GLY A 65 -15.74 -1.58 3.88
CA GLY A 65 -15.69 -0.18 4.31
C GLY A 65 -14.29 0.41 4.19
N SER A 66 -13.92 1.29 5.12
CA SER A 66 -12.62 2.00 5.13
C SER A 66 -11.65 1.43 6.17
N GLU A 67 -11.76 0.12 6.44
CA GLU A 67 -10.93 -0.57 7.42
C GLU A 67 -10.03 -1.60 6.75
N PHE A 68 -8.77 -1.61 7.14
CA PHE A 68 -7.81 -2.59 6.65
C PHE A 68 -6.73 -2.87 7.69
N ARG A 69 -6.10 -4.04 7.57
CA ARG A 69 -4.96 -4.46 8.37
C ARG A 69 -3.78 -4.76 7.45
N ILE A 70 -2.60 -4.35 7.87
CA ILE A 70 -1.32 -4.72 7.26
C ILE A 70 -0.50 -5.44 8.33
N THR A 71 -0.11 -6.68 8.05
CA THR A 71 0.92 -7.37 8.84
C THR A 71 2.26 -7.14 8.15
N LEU A 72 3.25 -6.71 8.91
CA LEU A 72 4.57 -6.32 8.45
C LEU A 72 5.63 -7.30 8.99
N ASP A 73 6.53 -7.72 8.12
CA ASP A 73 7.81 -8.35 8.46
C ASP A 73 8.86 -7.79 7.49
N GLU A 74 9.74 -6.93 7.98
CA GLU A 74 10.62 -6.10 7.18
C GLU A 74 12.06 -6.26 7.62
N ASN A 75 12.96 -6.36 6.65
CA ASN A 75 14.39 -6.45 6.85
C ASN A 75 15.08 -5.37 6.00
N PHE A 76 14.87 -4.11 6.41
CA PHE A 76 15.54 -2.94 5.87
C PHE A 76 16.50 -2.34 6.90
N GLY A 77 17.78 -2.24 6.54
CA GLY A 77 18.80 -1.64 7.42
C GLY A 77 19.33 -2.61 8.49
N ASP A 78 19.52 -2.10 9.72
CA ASP A 78 20.27 -2.80 10.78
C ASP A 78 19.37 -3.64 11.71
N GLU A 79 18.09 -3.29 11.87
CA GLU A 79 17.15 -3.97 12.76
C GLU A 79 15.88 -4.39 12.00
N PRO A 80 15.48 -5.67 12.08
CA PRO A 80 14.23 -6.12 11.47
C PRO A 80 13.02 -5.54 12.21
N VAL A 81 11.97 -5.21 11.45
CA VAL A 81 10.73 -4.64 11.95
C VAL A 81 9.61 -5.63 11.68
N ALA A 82 8.89 -6.04 12.73
CA ALA A 82 7.74 -6.92 12.58
C ALA A 82 6.58 -6.43 13.45
N GLY A 83 5.37 -6.42 12.90
CA GLY A 83 4.20 -5.96 13.64
C GLY A 83 2.95 -5.84 12.78
N ILE A 84 1.96 -5.15 13.32
CA ILE A 84 0.65 -4.99 12.70
C ILE A 84 0.30 -3.51 12.71
N ILE A 85 -0.20 -3.04 11.57
CA ILE A 85 -0.91 -1.77 11.43
C ILE A 85 -2.36 -2.07 11.07
N MET A 86 -3.31 -1.35 11.66
CA MET A 86 -4.70 -1.37 11.24
C MET A 86 -5.22 0.05 11.13
N VAL A 87 -5.89 0.37 10.03
CA VAL A 87 -6.63 1.62 9.88
C VAL A 87 -8.10 1.33 10.15
N VAL A 88 -8.68 2.13 11.04
CA VAL A 88 -10.05 2.02 11.52
C VAL A 88 -10.82 3.24 11.06
N GLY A 89 -11.95 3.03 10.38
CA GLY A 89 -12.85 4.08 9.90
C GLY A 89 -12.19 5.15 9.02
N GLY A 90 -11.05 4.87 8.38
CA GLY A 90 -10.26 5.84 7.60
C GLY A 90 -9.68 7.03 8.39
N GLY A 91 -9.81 7.06 9.72
CA GLY A 91 -9.49 8.23 10.54
C GLY A 91 -8.56 7.95 11.72
N VAL A 92 -8.29 6.68 12.03
CA VAL A 92 -7.38 6.28 13.11
C VAL A 92 -6.53 5.11 12.62
N MET A 93 -5.22 5.19 12.83
CA MET A 93 -4.32 4.06 12.75
C MET A 93 -4.06 3.52 14.14
N ILE A 94 -4.08 2.20 14.29
CA ILE A 94 -3.60 1.50 15.48
C ILE A 94 -2.46 0.56 15.09
N SER A 95 -1.51 0.35 15.99
CA SER A 95 -0.36 -0.52 15.74
C SER A 95 -0.02 -1.42 16.93
N GLN A 96 0.51 -2.61 16.63
CA GLN A 96 0.99 -3.58 17.61
C GLN A 96 2.35 -4.13 17.19
N GLY A 97 3.28 -4.27 18.15
CA GLY A 97 4.61 -4.82 17.89
C GLY A 97 5.60 -3.86 17.21
N LEU A 98 5.14 -2.66 16.86
CA LEU A 98 5.96 -1.65 16.20
C LEU A 98 6.46 -0.59 17.19
N ALA A 99 7.75 -0.30 17.15
CA ALA A 99 8.35 0.83 17.86
C ALA A 99 8.26 2.09 17.01
N LEU A 100 7.04 2.63 16.82
CA LEU A 100 6.83 3.83 16.02
C LEU A 100 7.29 5.08 16.78
N GLU A 101 8.20 5.84 16.17
CA GLU A 101 8.64 7.13 16.69
C GLU A 101 7.75 8.27 16.20
N LEU A 102 7.63 9.32 17.03
CA LEU A 102 6.87 10.51 16.68
C LEU A 102 7.41 11.15 15.39
N GLY A 103 6.60 11.19 14.34
CA GLY A 103 6.99 11.71 13.02
C GLY A 103 7.42 10.65 11.99
N GLY A 104 7.56 9.38 12.39
CA GLY A 104 7.89 8.26 11.49
C GLY A 104 6.74 7.26 11.29
N GLU A 105 5.61 7.46 11.96
CA GLU A 105 4.50 6.50 11.97
C GLU A 105 3.81 6.40 10.61
N ALA A 106 3.76 7.53 9.90
CA ALA A 106 3.21 7.57 8.57
C ALA A 106 4.07 6.80 7.57
N ASP A 107 5.40 6.80 7.74
CA ASP A 107 6.31 6.10 6.83
C ASP A 107 6.06 4.58 6.87
N SER A 108 5.74 4.03 8.06
CA SER A 108 5.39 2.62 8.25
C SER A 108 4.07 2.20 7.57
N LEU A 109 3.18 3.16 7.30
CA LEU A 109 1.97 2.92 6.51
C LEU A 109 2.18 3.22 5.02
N ASP A 110 2.91 4.29 4.72
CA ASP A 110 3.08 4.81 3.37
C ASP A 110 3.90 3.86 2.50
N ALA A 111 5.02 3.33 3.01
CA ALA A 111 5.87 2.41 2.25
C ALA A 111 5.12 1.14 1.76
N PRO A 112 4.48 0.33 2.64
CA PRO A 112 3.70 -0.82 2.19
C PRO A 112 2.54 -0.41 1.27
N SER A 113 1.87 0.72 1.54
CA SER A 113 0.77 1.20 0.70
C SER A 113 1.24 1.60 -0.71
N LEU A 114 2.39 2.25 -0.84
CA LEU A 114 2.99 2.59 -2.14
C LEU A 114 3.36 1.34 -2.91
N VAL A 115 3.94 0.32 -2.27
CA VAL A 115 4.31 -0.93 -2.93
C VAL A 115 3.08 -1.74 -3.33
N GLN A 116 2.04 -1.80 -2.50
CA GLN A 116 0.76 -2.38 -2.90
C GLN A 116 0.25 -1.71 -4.18
N GLN A 117 0.15 -0.38 -4.19
CA GLN A 117 -0.34 0.34 -5.37
C GLN A 117 0.54 0.10 -6.60
N LEU A 118 1.86 0.13 -6.43
CA LEU A 118 2.79 -0.14 -7.51
C LEU A 118 2.59 -1.55 -8.08
N THR A 119 2.49 -2.56 -7.21
CA THR A 119 2.24 -3.96 -7.60
C THR A 119 0.96 -4.08 -8.42
N LEU A 120 -0.14 -3.51 -7.93
CA LEU A 120 -1.44 -3.55 -8.63
C LEU A 120 -1.41 -2.77 -9.96
N LYS A 121 -0.69 -1.65 -10.03
CA LYS A 121 -0.49 -0.91 -11.30
C LYS A 121 0.31 -1.71 -12.31
N LEU A 122 1.37 -2.39 -11.88
CA LEU A 122 2.15 -3.25 -12.76
C LEU A 122 1.28 -4.37 -13.33
N LEU A 123 0.50 -5.05 -12.48
CA LEU A 123 -0.48 -6.05 -12.91
C LEU A 123 -1.54 -5.48 -13.85
N GLN A 124 -2.06 -4.27 -13.59
CA GLN A 124 -3.00 -3.58 -14.48
C GLN A 124 -2.40 -3.27 -15.85
N HIS A 125 -1.11 -2.93 -15.92
CA HIS A 125 -0.45 -2.68 -17.20
C HIS A 125 -0.19 -3.97 -18.01
N VAL A 126 -0.04 -5.11 -17.35
CA VAL A 126 0.12 -6.40 -18.01
C VAL A 126 -1.25 -6.99 -18.41
N PHE A 127 -2.21 -6.96 -17.48
CA PHE A 127 -3.54 -7.54 -17.59
C PHE A 127 -4.62 -6.49 -17.26
N PRO A 128 -4.93 -5.56 -18.19
CA PRO A 128 -5.82 -4.42 -17.93
C PRO A 128 -7.26 -4.81 -17.61
N ARG A 129 -7.70 -6.02 -17.97
CA ARG A 129 -9.02 -6.55 -17.61
C ARG A 129 -9.01 -7.38 -16.32
N GLY A 130 -7.96 -7.25 -15.51
CA GLY A 130 -7.82 -7.96 -14.25
C GLY A 130 -7.47 -9.44 -14.40
N ARG A 131 -7.66 -10.17 -13.29
CA ARG A 131 -7.47 -11.62 -13.20
C ARG A 131 -8.23 -12.43 -14.26
N GLY A 132 -9.37 -11.93 -14.75
CA GLY A 132 -10.17 -12.61 -15.77
C GLY A 132 -9.48 -12.70 -17.13
N GLN A 133 -8.40 -11.93 -17.34
CA GLN A 133 -7.55 -12.04 -18.52
C GLN A 133 -6.52 -13.16 -18.42
N VAL A 134 -6.14 -13.58 -17.20
CA VAL A 134 -5.10 -14.57 -16.96
C VAL A 134 -5.66 -15.99 -17.16
N GLN A 135 -5.10 -16.74 -18.09
CA GLN A 135 -5.49 -18.11 -18.46
C GLN A 135 -4.40 -19.12 -18.04
N GLY A 136 -4.43 -19.53 -16.78
CA GLY A 136 -3.43 -20.44 -16.22
C GLY A 136 -2.12 -19.73 -15.91
N VAL A 137 -1.00 -20.29 -16.36
CA VAL A 137 0.35 -19.72 -16.16
C VAL A 137 0.76 -18.95 -17.41
N GLU A 138 1.06 -17.66 -17.25
CA GLU A 138 1.48 -16.76 -18.33
C GLU A 138 2.78 -16.04 -17.95
N ASP A 139 3.82 -16.19 -18.78
CA ASP A 139 4.97 -15.30 -18.78
C ASP A 139 4.66 -14.02 -19.54
N PHE A 140 5.24 -12.90 -19.11
CA PHE A 140 5.02 -11.63 -19.77
C PHE A 140 6.27 -10.74 -19.74
N ARG A 141 6.30 -9.81 -20.70
CA ARG A 141 7.27 -8.73 -20.76
C ARG A 141 6.58 -7.48 -21.28
N VAL A 142 6.47 -6.47 -20.43
CA VAL A 142 5.86 -5.18 -20.75
C VAL A 142 6.88 -4.08 -20.58
N ARG A 143 7.02 -3.25 -21.62
CA ARG A 143 7.82 -2.02 -21.58
C ARG A 143 6.92 -0.84 -21.92
N ARG A 144 7.04 0.25 -21.18
CA ARG A 144 6.38 1.52 -21.49
C ARG A 144 7.44 2.55 -21.81
N GLU A 145 7.34 3.15 -22.99
CA GLU A 145 8.31 4.12 -23.50
C GLU A 145 7.88 5.57 -23.24
N HIS A 146 6.58 5.80 -23.03
CA HIS A 146 5.99 7.16 -23.02
C HIS A 146 5.03 7.41 -21.86
N LEU A 147 4.86 6.46 -20.96
CA LEU A 147 3.90 6.54 -19.87
C LEU A 147 4.62 6.45 -18.53
N ASN A 148 4.57 7.51 -17.73
CA ASN A 148 5.10 7.49 -16.37
C ASN A 148 4.28 6.54 -15.49
N LEU A 149 4.93 5.97 -14.48
CA LEU A 149 4.29 5.13 -13.48
C LEU A 149 4.36 5.83 -12.13
N THR A 150 3.21 6.11 -11.55
CA THR A 150 3.11 6.84 -10.27
C THR A 150 2.35 5.99 -9.25
N ALA A 151 2.76 5.97 -7.99
CA ALA A 151 1.97 5.47 -6.86
C ALA A 151 1.91 6.58 -5.81
N ALA A 152 0.79 6.75 -5.12
CA ALA A 152 0.64 7.85 -4.17
C ALA A 152 -0.28 7.50 -3.01
N THR A 153 0.13 7.85 -1.80
CA THR A 153 -0.74 7.97 -0.64
C THR A 153 -1.12 9.43 -0.45
N SER A 154 -1.86 9.74 0.62
CA SER A 154 -2.15 11.14 0.98
C SER A 154 -0.90 11.93 1.43
N ARG A 155 0.24 11.26 1.64
CA ARG A 155 1.44 11.85 2.25
C ARG A 155 2.73 11.57 1.49
N ALA A 156 2.79 10.47 0.74
CA ALA A 156 3.97 10.03 0.02
C ALA A 156 3.61 9.70 -1.43
N SER A 157 4.59 9.83 -2.32
CA SER A 157 4.44 9.38 -3.70
C SER A 157 5.74 8.77 -4.20
N ALA A 158 5.60 7.86 -5.16
CA ALA A 158 6.69 7.32 -5.94
C ALA A 158 6.36 7.55 -7.42
N GLU A 159 7.28 8.14 -8.17
CA GLU A 159 7.14 8.35 -9.61
C GLU A 159 8.35 7.75 -10.34
N PHE A 160 8.05 6.96 -11.38
CA PHE A 160 9.01 6.35 -12.27
C PHE A 160 8.73 6.84 -13.69
N ALA A 161 9.58 7.76 -14.15
CA ALA A 161 9.49 8.27 -15.52
C ALA A 161 9.73 7.15 -16.54
N ALA A 162 9.00 7.18 -17.65
CA ALA A 162 9.26 6.28 -18.77
C ALA A 162 10.65 6.56 -19.39
N PRO A 163 11.41 5.55 -19.83
CA PRO A 163 10.95 4.19 -19.98
C PRO A 163 11.11 3.37 -18.72
N TRP A 164 10.17 2.47 -18.48
CA TRP A 164 10.25 1.43 -17.47
C TRP A 164 9.79 0.09 -18.05
N MET A 165 10.16 -1.00 -17.38
CA MET A 165 9.87 -2.35 -17.82
C MET A 165 9.44 -3.22 -16.64
N VAL A 166 8.50 -4.11 -16.89
CA VAL A 166 8.15 -5.19 -15.97
C VAL A 166 8.16 -6.51 -16.75
N THR A 167 8.84 -7.50 -16.19
CA THR A 167 8.83 -8.90 -16.65
C THR A 167 8.33 -9.79 -15.54
N GLY A 168 7.90 -10.99 -15.84
CA GLY A 168 7.49 -11.91 -14.80
C GLY A 168 6.62 -13.05 -15.26
N ILE A 169 6.00 -13.69 -14.28
CA ILE A 169 5.06 -14.78 -14.46
C ILE A 169 3.84 -14.50 -13.57
N VAL A 170 2.66 -14.78 -14.11
CA VAL A 170 1.41 -14.77 -13.35
C VAL A 170 0.74 -16.13 -13.51
N ASN A 171 0.23 -16.68 -12.40
CA ASN A 171 -0.46 -17.96 -12.37
C ASN A 171 -1.86 -17.79 -11.77
N ASN A 172 -2.87 -17.96 -12.61
CA ASN A 172 -4.26 -18.06 -12.19
C ASN A 172 -4.62 -19.54 -12.01
N GLY A 173 -4.51 -20.04 -10.78
CA GLY A 173 -4.88 -21.42 -10.45
C GLY A 173 -6.38 -21.64 -10.23
N ASN A 174 -7.16 -20.58 -10.00
CA ASN A 174 -8.64 -20.58 -9.93
C ASN A 174 -9.18 -19.12 -9.91
N PHE A 175 -10.48 -18.94 -10.14
CA PHE A 175 -11.20 -17.68 -10.04
C PHE A 175 -11.19 -16.98 -8.68
N ASP A 176 -10.41 -17.39 -7.68
CA ASP A 176 -10.38 -16.77 -6.35
C ASP A 176 -9.01 -16.16 -6.02
N TRP A 177 -7.94 -16.55 -6.72
CA TRP A 177 -6.60 -16.06 -6.43
C TRP A 177 -5.70 -16.05 -7.68
N VAL A 178 -4.70 -15.18 -7.63
CA VAL A 178 -3.65 -15.08 -8.64
C VAL A 178 -2.31 -14.97 -7.94
N ASP A 179 -1.41 -15.91 -8.24
CA ASP A 179 0.00 -15.81 -7.84
C ASP A 179 0.75 -14.97 -8.87
N PHE A 180 1.68 -14.14 -8.43
CA PHE A 180 2.50 -13.31 -9.29
C PHE A 180 3.96 -13.27 -8.85
N GLU A 181 4.85 -13.14 -9.83
CA GLU A 181 6.26 -12.81 -9.69
C GLU A 181 6.57 -11.74 -10.74
N LEU A 182 7.02 -10.56 -10.31
CA LEU A 182 7.27 -9.38 -11.12
C LEU A 182 8.70 -8.89 -10.87
N ASP A 183 9.48 -8.72 -11.93
CA ASP A 183 10.74 -7.99 -11.92
C ASP A 183 10.50 -6.62 -12.57
N PHE A 184 10.69 -5.54 -11.80
CA PHE A 184 10.51 -4.16 -12.26
C PHE A 184 11.85 -3.45 -12.43
N GLU A 185 11.98 -2.71 -13.53
CA GLU A 185 13.15 -1.89 -13.83
C GLU A 185 12.75 -0.47 -14.26
N ALA A 186 13.30 0.54 -13.58
CA ALA A 186 13.18 1.95 -13.91
C ALA A 186 14.58 2.57 -14.12
N PRO A 187 15.14 2.54 -15.35
CA PRO A 187 16.53 2.88 -15.65
C PRO A 187 16.94 4.32 -15.32
N TYR A 188 16.03 5.30 -15.38
CA TYR A 188 16.39 6.70 -15.14
C TYR A 188 16.76 7.01 -13.69
N VAL A 189 16.27 6.21 -12.74
CA VAL A 189 16.59 6.32 -11.33
C VAL A 189 17.46 5.15 -10.85
N ASP A 190 17.96 4.33 -11.78
CA ASP A 190 18.69 3.08 -11.50
C ASP A 190 17.98 2.20 -10.45
N TYR A 191 16.65 2.13 -10.56
CA TYR A 191 15.81 1.40 -9.61
C TYR A 191 15.42 0.03 -10.17
N ARG A 192 15.59 -0.99 -9.33
CA ARG A 192 15.21 -2.37 -9.59
C ARG A 192 14.55 -2.93 -8.34
N ALA A 193 13.42 -3.59 -8.52
CA ALA A 193 12.73 -4.28 -7.43
C ALA A 193 12.03 -5.52 -7.95
N LYS A 194 11.87 -6.51 -7.07
CA LYS A 194 11.02 -7.67 -7.31
C LYS A 194 9.81 -7.62 -6.41
N PHE A 195 8.69 -8.08 -6.94
CA PHE A 195 7.43 -8.20 -6.25
C PHE A 195 6.93 -9.62 -6.49
N SER A 196 6.68 -10.38 -5.44
CA SER A 196 6.03 -11.67 -5.57
C SER A 196 4.94 -11.80 -4.53
N GLY A 197 3.98 -12.68 -4.76
CA GLY A 197 2.93 -12.92 -3.79
C GLY A 197 1.64 -13.33 -4.45
N ARG A 198 0.54 -13.03 -3.75
CA ARG A 198 -0.77 -13.54 -4.09
C ARG A 198 -1.83 -12.47 -3.93
N TRP A 199 -2.57 -12.25 -4.99
CA TRP A 199 -3.82 -11.51 -4.99
C TRP A 199 -4.97 -12.48 -4.70
N GLU A 200 -5.86 -12.19 -3.74
CA GLU A 200 -6.98 -13.06 -3.39
C GLU A 200 -8.29 -12.26 -3.24
N GLN A 201 -9.37 -12.88 -3.75
CA GLN A 201 -10.75 -12.55 -3.41
C GLN A 201 -11.33 -13.71 -2.60
N LEU A 202 -11.20 -13.64 -1.29
CA LEU A 202 -11.83 -14.60 -0.40
C LEU A 202 -13.36 -14.50 -0.51
N PRO A 203 -14.09 -15.64 -0.50
CA PRO A 203 -15.55 -15.64 -0.60
C PRO A 203 -16.22 -15.05 0.64
N ASP A 204 -15.61 -15.25 1.81
CA ASP A 204 -16.03 -14.65 3.06
C ASP A 204 -15.35 -13.29 3.24
N PRO A 205 -16.11 -12.20 3.48
CA PRO A 205 -15.53 -10.90 3.76
C PRO A 205 -14.62 -10.95 4.99
N ILE A 206 -13.51 -10.22 4.93
CA ILE A 206 -12.68 -9.99 6.11
C ILE A 206 -13.47 -9.09 7.06
N VAL A 207 -13.56 -9.52 8.32
CA VAL A 207 -14.24 -8.78 9.38
C VAL A 207 -13.31 -8.65 10.58
N PHE A 208 -13.17 -7.43 11.08
CA PHE A 208 -12.49 -7.16 12.35
C PHE A 208 -13.54 -7.03 13.45
N PRO A 209 -13.69 -8.02 14.35
CA PRO A 209 -14.79 -8.03 15.31
C PRO A 209 -14.61 -6.96 16.39
N ASP A 210 -15.72 -6.40 16.87
CA ASP A 210 -15.72 -5.43 17.98
C ASP A 210 -15.07 -5.98 19.26
N THR A 211 -15.07 -7.31 19.42
CA THR A 211 -14.46 -8.00 20.56
C THR A 211 -12.94 -8.17 20.45
N MET A 212 -12.31 -7.72 19.36
CA MET A 212 -10.86 -7.75 19.20
C MET A 212 -10.20 -6.89 20.28
N ILE A 213 -9.32 -7.50 21.08
CA ILE A 213 -8.60 -6.82 22.17
C ILE A 213 -7.47 -5.98 21.59
N ILE A 214 -7.43 -4.70 21.96
CA ILE A 214 -6.43 -3.72 21.51
C ILE A 214 -5.78 -2.94 22.68
N GLU A 215 -5.87 -3.46 23.90
CA GLU A 215 -5.39 -2.76 25.11
C GLU A 215 -3.89 -2.37 25.06
N ASP A 216 -3.05 -3.20 24.43
CA ASP A 216 -1.61 -2.95 24.26
C ASP A 216 -1.25 -2.33 22.90
N TRP A 217 -2.25 -1.86 22.14
CA TRP A 217 -2.02 -1.25 20.83
C TRP A 217 -1.80 0.25 20.99
N GLN A 218 -0.89 0.79 20.19
CA GLN A 218 -0.71 2.24 20.09
C GLN A 218 -1.80 2.81 19.19
N VAL A 219 -2.32 4.00 19.54
CA VAL A 219 -3.42 4.65 18.81
C VAL A 219 -2.99 6.02 18.27
N TRP A 220 -3.14 6.18 16.96
CA TRP A 220 -2.64 7.30 16.17
C TRP A 220 -3.79 7.91 15.35
N PRO A 221 -4.36 9.04 15.76
CA PRO A 221 -5.35 9.76 14.96
C PRO A 221 -4.75 10.20 13.62
N LEU A 222 -5.42 9.82 12.52
CA LEU A 222 -5.08 10.25 11.15
C LEU A 222 -5.69 11.63 10.87
N VAL A 223 -5.35 12.62 11.70
CA VAL A 223 -5.79 14.00 11.49
C VAL A 223 -4.75 14.71 10.64
N PRO A 224 -5.14 15.38 9.55
CA PRO A 224 -4.25 16.32 8.87
C PRO A 224 -3.78 17.36 9.89
N GLN A 225 -2.50 17.39 10.25
CA GLN A 225 -2.01 18.48 11.08
C GLN A 225 -2.08 19.77 10.26
N PRO A 226 -2.63 20.87 10.81
CA PRO A 226 -2.43 22.17 10.20
C PRO A 226 -0.92 22.44 10.16
N ASP A 227 -0.40 22.82 8.98
CA ASP A 227 1.01 23.14 8.75
C ASP A 227 1.66 23.86 9.95
N PRO A 228 2.89 23.45 10.31
CA PRO A 228 3.92 24.45 10.14
C PRO A 228 5.15 23.90 9.39
N PRO A 229 5.81 24.73 8.57
CA PRO A 229 7.12 24.37 8.03
C PRO A 229 8.19 24.40 9.15
N PRO A 230 9.30 23.64 9.02
CA PRO A 230 9.66 22.72 7.95
C PRO A 230 10.04 21.33 8.48
N PHE A 231 9.20 20.67 9.29
CA PHE A 231 9.47 19.29 9.71
C PHE A 231 8.22 18.43 9.71
N ASN A 232 8.34 17.32 8.99
CA ASN A 232 7.46 16.17 8.82
C ASN A 232 6.25 16.14 9.77
N PRO A 233 5.00 16.40 9.30
CA PRO A 233 3.84 16.42 10.17
C PRO A 233 3.55 14.99 10.68
N GLY A 234 4.07 14.63 11.84
CA GLY A 234 3.79 13.33 12.49
C GLY A 234 2.33 13.18 12.90
N TRP A 235 1.93 11.98 13.29
CA TRP A 235 0.64 11.79 13.98
C TRP A 235 0.84 11.96 15.48
N THR A 236 -0.06 12.66 16.17
CA THR A 236 0.06 12.76 17.63
C THR A 236 -0.48 11.48 18.25
N ALA A 237 0.40 10.58 18.71
CA ALA A 237 -0.01 9.47 19.58
C ALA A 237 -0.86 10.01 20.73
N ARG A 238 -1.97 9.35 20.99
CA ARG A 238 -2.70 9.56 22.25
C ARG A 238 -2.61 8.28 23.05
N ASP A 239 -2.10 8.40 24.27
CA ASP A 239 -2.28 7.36 25.27
C ASP A 239 -3.77 7.31 25.62
N MET A 240 -4.50 6.43 24.94
CA MET A 240 -5.89 6.14 25.19
C MET A 240 -5.99 4.69 25.64
N ARG A 241 -6.50 4.48 26.84
CA ARG A 241 -6.85 3.14 27.31
C ARG A 241 -8.11 2.69 26.59
N ILE A 242 -7.94 1.93 25.52
CA ILE A 242 -9.02 1.35 24.73
C ILE A 242 -8.86 -0.16 24.79
N VAL A 243 -9.84 -0.87 25.33
CA VAL A 243 -9.72 -2.32 25.55
C VAL A 243 -10.04 -3.08 24.28
N THR A 244 -11.06 -2.66 23.53
CA THR A 244 -11.53 -3.38 22.34
C THR A 244 -11.69 -2.48 21.11
N LEU A 245 -11.64 -3.08 19.92
CA LEU A 245 -11.88 -2.38 18.66
C LEU A 245 -13.28 -1.74 18.61
N GLY A 246 -14.29 -2.40 19.22
CA GLY A 246 -15.62 -1.84 19.37
C GLY A 246 -15.66 -0.59 20.24
N ASP A 247 -14.81 -0.51 21.27
CA ASP A 247 -14.67 0.70 22.09
C ASP A 247 -14.11 1.85 21.24
N LEU A 248 -13.08 1.59 20.43
CA LEU A 248 -12.50 2.58 19.52
C LEU A 248 -13.56 3.10 18.53
N ARG A 249 -14.28 2.21 17.85
CA ARG A 249 -15.33 2.58 16.89
C ARG A 249 -16.43 3.44 17.53
N ARG A 250 -16.83 3.13 18.77
CA ARG A 250 -17.82 3.94 19.52
C ARG A 250 -17.30 5.33 19.86
N ILE A 251 -16.02 5.46 20.22
CA ILE A 251 -15.39 6.76 20.46
C ILE A 251 -15.35 7.58 19.15
N MET A 252 -15.02 6.95 18.03
CA MET A 252 -14.94 7.61 16.73
C MET A 252 -16.32 8.02 16.18
N GLY A 253 -17.35 7.19 16.36
CA GLY A 253 -18.71 7.44 15.85
C GLY A 253 -19.57 8.38 16.71
N GLY A 254 -19.11 8.75 17.91
CA GLY A 254 -19.82 9.62 18.85
C GLY A 254 -19.38 11.10 18.83
N GLY A 255 -18.61 11.51 17.82
CA GLY A 255 -18.07 12.86 17.65
C GLY A 255 -18.88 13.76 16.72
#